data_AF-M3ETU4-F1
#
_entry.id   AF-M3ETU4-F1
#
_cell.length_a   1.000
_cell.length_b   1.000
_cell.length_c   1.000
_cell.angle_alpha   90.00
_cell.angle_beta   90.00
_cell.angle_gamma   90.00
#
_symmetry.space_group_name_H-M   'P 1'
#
loop_
_entity.id
_entity.type
_entity.pdbx_description
1 polymer ?
#
loop_
_entity_poly.entity_id
_entity_poly.type
_entity_poly.pdbx_seq_one_letter_code
_entity_poly.pdbx_strand_id
1 'polypeptide(L)'
;MSSRPSASIETTPNTPVVFQRGLSECTSPLLRAGLAGLYSTLYSLENEKKPKTLSWELTQDSIQITSKGEFSKDFQWIINHGYQTKEGIFYCPGIHRTKTIHKDRMHFHNAMMGTFLQHGRIQVRTKGGGTAVSIEDECKLLYFPLLVERKKIKYRKDAESILFAEKRGSTWSFENLVELSGYVMPGAPPRFTHETSWIGTIADAFLLFFAPLSCSFAEIEPSRGTWCILIPELEDLETFERFRRDYEVNTINMFAGGPGDAALRYLTEMDLTGNKKDFSPNGCEVYVIGKVAWNKKQQVRRLMMRIHPTEKNFRIYKKMRGIFQNKIHLKKTDASSKSKKSRTRSTDKNKTQKKKDENYHWVSSPYAAARIAENLVQGKRWYYQFAKPLSWYIDTLERKRKSSPGSSHEKIWFESIRRFERAELIKFMENNEIWNSEEEQWFVKSFHETLSRLYAKEASHLNRRGGSRTLGDRWKHMNEKIYRDLAQAKTSPQIRTVISDLWAKSGRPPSLQEHTGALWKFISKDSEYARDLSLVALASYQGSSSLFRETVKDAVQKDEGRQLSLNLEKATTQEQVLKAYQTLWDFVETNDEEKNDLEVFVTKNWKRALEIGQEEIQKAKKKSNDA
;
A
#
# COMPACT_ATOMS: atom_id res chain seq x y z
N MET A 1 21.00 -33.52 -22.25
CA MET A 1 20.05 -33.80 -23.35
C MET A 1 19.13 -34.90 -22.86
N SER A 2 17.89 -34.54 -22.53
CA SER A 2 16.84 -35.46 -22.08
C SER A 2 15.66 -35.19 -23.02
N SER A 3 15.31 -36.20 -23.81
CA SER A 3 14.25 -36.19 -24.82
C SER A 3 12.91 -35.73 -24.22
N ARG A 4 12.44 -34.56 -24.66
CA ARG A 4 11.08 -34.08 -24.39
C ARG A 4 10.10 -34.92 -25.24
N PRO A 5 8.97 -35.41 -24.70
CA PRO A 5 7.91 -35.96 -25.53
C PRO A 5 7.28 -34.82 -26.33
N SER A 6 7.46 -34.86 -27.64
CA SER A 6 6.88 -33.93 -28.62
C SER A 6 5.44 -34.35 -28.91
N ALA A 7 4.45 -33.61 -28.41
CA ALA A 7 3.15 -33.55 -29.04
C ALA A 7 3.26 -32.48 -30.15
N SER A 8 3.36 -32.92 -31.39
CA SER A 8 3.49 -32.06 -32.57
C SER A 8 2.21 -31.23 -32.77
N ILE A 9 2.25 -29.92 -32.53
CA ILE A 9 1.23 -28.98 -33.02
C ILE A 9 1.55 -28.71 -34.50
N GLU A 10 1.20 -29.64 -35.38
CA GLU A 10 1.16 -29.37 -36.81
C GLU A 10 -0.08 -28.50 -37.10
N THR A 11 0.13 -27.19 -37.25
CA THR A 11 -0.93 -26.25 -37.63
C THR A 11 -1.21 -26.38 -39.13
N THR A 12 -2.06 -27.33 -39.50
CA THR A 12 -2.76 -27.30 -40.79
C THR A 12 -3.98 -26.36 -40.70
N PRO A 13 -4.44 -25.75 -41.81
CA PRO A 13 -5.69 -25.00 -41.83
C PRO A 13 -6.83 -25.85 -41.26
N ASN A 14 -7.62 -25.30 -40.33
CA ASN A 14 -8.68 -25.96 -39.55
C ASN A 14 -8.25 -26.81 -38.34
N THR A 15 -6.96 -26.95 -38.02
CA THR A 15 -6.55 -27.56 -36.74
C THR A 15 -6.65 -26.54 -35.60
N PRO A 16 -7.40 -26.82 -34.53
CA PRO A 16 -7.51 -25.91 -33.40
C PRO A 16 -6.18 -25.74 -32.67
N VAL A 17 -5.85 -24.50 -32.31
CA VAL A 17 -4.73 -24.20 -31.40
C VAL A 17 -5.26 -24.23 -29.98
N VAL A 18 -4.73 -25.16 -29.19
CA VAL A 18 -5.19 -25.40 -27.82
C VAL A 18 -4.13 -24.90 -26.84
N PHE A 19 -4.52 -23.94 -26.00
CA PHE A 19 -3.75 -23.54 -24.83
C PHE A 19 -4.43 -24.11 -23.59
N GLN A 20 -3.72 -24.89 -22.78
CA GLN A 20 -4.31 -25.57 -21.62
C GLN A 20 -3.43 -25.45 -20.37
N ARG A 21 -4.09 -25.32 -19.22
CA ARG A 21 -3.46 -25.38 -17.90
C ARG A 21 -2.82 -26.77 -17.71
N GLY A 22 -1.49 -26.82 -17.67
CA GLY A 22 -0.73 -28.07 -17.46
C GLY A 22 0.11 -28.56 -18.66
N LEU A 23 -0.03 -27.96 -19.83
CA LEU A 23 0.89 -28.18 -20.97
C LEU A 23 2.23 -27.44 -20.77
N SER A 24 3.27 -27.83 -21.52
CA SER A 24 4.62 -27.26 -21.43
C SER A 24 4.68 -25.74 -21.58
N GLU A 25 3.69 -25.15 -22.25
CA GLU A 25 3.49 -23.72 -22.52
C GLU A 25 2.98 -22.93 -21.29
N CYS A 26 2.65 -23.60 -20.18
CA CYS A 26 2.11 -22.99 -18.95
C CYS A 26 2.99 -23.22 -17.71
N THR A 27 4.27 -23.46 -17.91
CA THR A 27 5.23 -23.82 -16.84
C THR A 27 5.56 -22.65 -15.90
N SER A 28 5.55 -21.40 -16.39
CA SER A 28 5.85 -20.22 -15.58
C SER A 28 4.59 -19.50 -15.08
N PRO A 29 4.64 -18.82 -13.91
CA PRO A 29 3.54 -18.00 -13.41
C PRO A 29 3.05 -16.94 -14.40
N LEU A 30 3.96 -16.30 -15.15
CA LEU A 30 3.60 -15.29 -16.15
C LEU A 30 2.91 -15.90 -17.37
N LEU A 31 3.29 -17.11 -17.80
CA LEU A 31 2.60 -17.80 -18.90
C LEU A 31 1.17 -18.20 -18.50
N ARG A 32 0.98 -18.69 -17.26
CA ARG A 32 -0.36 -18.92 -16.71
C ARG A 32 -1.19 -17.64 -16.63
N ALA A 33 -0.57 -16.55 -16.19
CA ALA A 33 -1.19 -15.22 -16.25
C ALA A 33 -1.55 -14.85 -17.71
N GLY A 34 -0.69 -15.17 -18.67
CA GLY A 34 -0.93 -15.02 -20.11
C GLY A 34 -2.18 -15.73 -20.58
N LEU A 35 -2.33 -17.00 -20.20
CA LEU A 35 -3.50 -17.81 -20.49
C LEU A 35 -4.79 -17.15 -19.96
N ALA A 36 -4.81 -16.75 -18.69
CA ALA A 36 -5.97 -16.05 -18.12
C ALA A 36 -6.24 -14.69 -18.79
N GLY A 37 -5.20 -13.94 -19.14
CA GLY A 37 -5.35 -12.66 -19.84
C GLY A 37 -5.92 -12.84 -21.25
N LEU A 38 -5.52 -13.90 -21.95
CA LEU A 38 -6.07 -14.28 -23.25
C LEU A 38 -7.53 -14.72 -23.09
N TYR A 39 -7.85 -15.55 -22.09
CA TYR A 39 -9.20 -15.99 -21.77
C TYR A 39 -10.14 -14.79 -21.58
N SER A 40 -9.80 -13.87 -20.69
CA SER A 40 -10.62 -12.67 -20.43
C SER A 40 -10.74 -11.78 -21.66
N THR A 41 -9.70 -11.74 -22.50
CA THR A 41 -9.75 -11.00 -23.77
C THR A 41 -10.70 -11.65 -24.75
N LEU A 42 -10.61 -12.95 -25.01
CA LEU A 42 -11.50 -13.64 -25.95
C LEU A 42 -12.96 -13.59 -25.48
N TYR A 43 -13.19 -13.80 -24.18
CA TYR A 43 -14.51 -13.62 -23.57
C TYR A 43 -15.05 -12.20 -23.80
N SER A 44 -14.18 -11.18 -23.77
CA SER A 44 -14.58 -9.81 -24.07
C SER A 44 -14.97 -9.53 -25.51
N LEU A 45 -14.45 -10.33 -26.44
CA LEU A 45 -14.62 -10.15 -27.87
C LEU A 45 -15.73 -11.05 -28.44
N GLU A 46 -16.42 -11.85 -27.61
CA GLU A 46 -17.47 -12.77 -28.06
C GLU A 46 -18.57 -12.05 -28.84
N ASN A 47 -18.96 -10.87 -28.37
CA ASN A 47 -20.03 -10.05 -28.95
C ASN A 47 -19.52 -9.00 -29.95
N GLU A 48 -18.20 -8.92 -30.17
CA GLU A 48 -17.62 -8.00 -31.15
C GLU A 48 -17.75 -8.56 -32.56
N LYS A 49 -17.70 -7.68 -33.57
CA LYS A 49 -17.69 -8.11 -34.98
C LYS A 49 -16.34 -8.76 -35.33
N LYS A 50 -16.20 -10.04 -34.99
CA LYS A 50 -15.02 -10.87 -35.29
C LYS A 50 -15.02 -11.39 -36.75
N PRO A 51 -13.85 -11.70 -37.34
CA PRO A 51 -13.77 -12.34 -38.64
C PRO A 51 -14.57 -13.64 -38.65
N LYS A 52 -15.33 -13.91 -39.73
CA LYS A 52 -16.09 -15.17 -39.88
C LYS A 52 -15.20 -16.42 -39.89
N THR A 53 -13.91 -16.23 -40.15
CA THR A 53 -12.87 -17.26 -40.15
C THR A 53 -12.41 -17.63 -38.74
N LEU A 54 -12.69 -16.80 -37.74
CA LEU A 54 -12.16 -16.94 -36.40
C LEU A 54 -13.27 -17.36 -35.42
N SER A 55 -13.03 -18.45 -34.73
CA SER A 55 -13.88 -18.96 -33.66
C SER A 55 -13.03 -19.47 -32.51
N TRP A 56 -13.59 -19.53 -31.31
CA TRP A 56 -12.91 -20.09 -30.15
C TRP A 56 -13.90 -20.73 -29.20
N GLU A 57 -13.40 -21.68 -28.42
CA GLU A 57 -14.10 -22.31 -27.31
C GLU A 57 -13.30 -22.05 -26.04
N LEU A 58 -14.01 -21.72 -24.97
CA LEU A 58 -13.45 -21.39 -23.67
C LEU A 58 -13.97 -22.41 -22.66
N THR A 59 -13.07 -23.07 -21.95
CA THR A 59 -13.39 -23.99 -20.86
C THR A 59 -12.70 -23.55 -19.57
N GLN A 60 -13.02 -24.19 -18.46
CA GLN A 60 -12.41 -23.91 -17.16
C GLN A 60 -10.87 -24.04 -17.16
N ASP A 61 -10.31 -24.88 -18.03
CA ASP A 61 -8.88 -25.21 -18.06
C ASP A 61 -8.19 -24.90 -19.40
N SER A 62 -8.94 -24.57 -20.45
CA SER A 62 -8.38 -24.43 -21.80
C SER A 62 -9.03 -23.34 -22.64
N ILE A 63 -8.26 -22.89 -23.64
CA ILE A 63 -8.68 -22.03 -24.72
C ILE A 63 -8.39 -22.77 -26.02
N GLN A 64 -9.40 -22.95 -26.85
CA GLN A 64 -9.25 -23.53 -28.17
C GLN A 64 -9.59 -22.49 -29.22
N ILE A 65 -8.63 -22.10 -30.06
CA ILE A 65 -8.82 -21.11 -31.12
C ILE A 65 -8.75 -21.79 -32.48
N THR A 66 -9.80 -21.63 -33.28
CA THR A 66 -9.88 -22.19 -34.64
C THR A 66 -9.92 -21.05 -35.66
N SER A 67 -8.94 -21.05 -36.57
CA SER A 67 -8.90 -20.16 -37.74
C SER A 67 -9.11 -20.96 -39.02
N LYS A 68 -10.09 -20.54 -39.82
CA LYS A 68 -10.35 -21.00 -41.19
C LYS A 68 -9.79 -20.05 -42.26
N GLY A 69 -9.12 -18.99 -41.82
CA GLY A 69 -8.61 -17.90 -42.65
C GLY A 69 -7.07 -17.90 -42.69
N GLU A 70 -6.50 -16.72 -42.94
CA GLU A 70 -5.05 -16.54 -42.80
C GLU A 70 -4.71 -16.42 -41.32
N PHE A 71 -4.00 -17.42 -40.82
CA PHE A 71 -3.74 -17.61 -39.40
C PHE A 71 -3.12 -16.37 -38.73
N SER A 72 -2.08 -15.80 -39.36
CA SER A 72 -1.37 -14.60 -38.89
C SER A 72 -2.29 -13.40 -38.74
N LYS A 73 -3.23 -13.19 -39.67
CA LYS A 73 -4.22 -12.10 -39.63
C LYS A 73 -5.24 -12.28 -38.52
N ASP A 74 -5.74 -13.50 -38.32
CA ASP A 74 -6.73 -13.78 -37.28
C ASP A 74 -6.12 -13.60 -35.88
N PHE A 75 -4.89 -14.06 -35.65
CA PHE A 75 -4.20 -13.88 -34.36
C PHE A 75 -3.76 -12.43 -34.12
N GLN A 76 -3.31 -11.73 -35.17
CA GLN A 76 -3.05 -10.30 -35.10
C GLN A 76 -4.33 -9.51 -34.78
N TRP A 77 -5.48 -9.95 -35.29
CA TRP A 77 -6.78 -9.34 -34.96
C TRP A 77 -7.06 -9.44 -33.45
N ILE A 78 -6.82 -10.58 -32.82
CA ILE A 78 -6.98 -10.77 -31.37
C ILE A 78 -6.11 -9.78 -30.59
N ILE A 79 -4.81 -9.69 -30.92
CA ILE A 79 -3.87 -8.74 -30.26
C ILE A 79 -4.31 -7.29 -30.46
N ASN A 80 -4.74 -6.94 -31.68
CA ASN A 80 -5.19 -5.61 -32.02
C ASN A 80 -6.45 -5.21 -31.23
N HIS A 81 -7.36 -6.14 -30.96
CA HIS A 81 -8.59 -5.88 -30.21
C HIS A 81 -8.39 -5.98 -28.70
N GLY A 82 -7.44 -6.81 -28.24
CA GLY A 82 -7.05 -6.92 -26.83
C GLY A 82 -6.29 -5.68 -26.30
N TYR A 83 -5.52 -5.01 -27.15
CA TYR A 83 -4.79 -3.80 -26.78
C TYR A 83 -5.25 -2.59 -27.57
N GLN A 84 -6.13 -1.76 -27.04
CA GLN A 84 -6.61 -0.53 -27.69
C GLN A 84 -6.14 0.72 -26.96
N THR A 85 -6.55 1.88 -27.48
CA THR A 85 -6.28 3.19 -26.86
C THR A 85 -7.56 4.02 -26.83
N LYS A 86 -7.87 4.63 -25.69
CA LYS A 86 -8.91 5.65 -25.53
C LYS A 86 -8.28 6.84 -24.80
N GLU A 87 -8.42 8.05 -25.35
CA GLU A 87 -7.78 9.27 -24.83
C GLU A 87 -6.24 9.16 -24.70
N GLY A 88 -5.61 8.40 -25.60
CA GLY A 88 -4.16 8.20 -25.61
C GLY A 88 -3.62 7.30 -24.49
N ILE A 89 -4.47 6.71 -23.64
CA ILE A 89 -4.07 5.69 -22.66
C ILE A 89 -4.62 4.31 -23.04
N PHE A 90 -4.10 3.26 -22.40
CA PHE A 90 -4.49 1.88 -22.70
C PHE A 90 -5.97 1.64 -22.42
N TYR A 91 -6.64 1.01 -23.37
CA TYR A 91 -7.97 0.43 -23.22
C TYR A 91 -7.89 -1.05 -23.61
N CYS A 92 -7.97 -1.95 -22.65
CA CYS A 92 -7.81 -3.38 -22.87
C CYS A 92 -9.13 -4.05 -22.49
N PRO A 93 -9.98 -4.47 -23.45
CA PRO A 93 -11.32 -4.98 -23.17
C PRO A 93 -11.37 -6.16 -22.18
N GLY A 94 -10.32 -6.98 -22.11
CA GLY A 94 -10.22 -8.06 -21.11
C GLY A 94 -10.15 -7.58 -19.65
N ILE A 95 -9.86 -6.30 -19.41
CA ILE A 95 -9.79 -5.69 -18.06
C ILE A 95 -10.64 -4.43 -17.90
N HIS A 96 -10.81 -3.66 -18.97
CA HIS A 96 -11.51 -2.39 -18.98
C HIS A 96 -12.89 -2.61 -19.59
N ARG A 97 -13.87 -2.89 -18.73
CA ARG A 97 -15.26 -3.21 -19.07
C ARG A 97 -16.17 -1.98 -18.92
N THR A 98 -17.47 -2.18 -19.00
CA THR A 98 -18.50 -1.11 -18.92
C THR A 98 -18.41 -0.28 -17.63
N LYS A 99 -17.97 -0.87 -16.52
CA LYS A 99 -17.81 -0.17 -15.23
C LYS A 99 -16.50 0.61 -15.11
N THR A 100 -15.52 0.35 -15.98
CA THR A 100 -14.18 0.90 -15.84
C THR A 100 -14.13 2.38 -16.22
N ILE A 101 -13.89 3.23 -15.23
CA ILE A 101 -13.76 4.68 -15.44
C ILE A 101 -12.36 5.04 -15.93
N HIS A 102 -12.19 6.27 -16.44
CA HIS A 102 -10.89 6.75 -16.95
C HIS A 102 -9.75 6.56 -15.94
N LYS A 103 -10.01 6.83 -14.66
CA LYS A 103 -9.08 6.71 -13.54
C LYS A 103 -8.47 5.31 -13.39
N ASP A 104 -9.28 4.26 -13.50
CA ASP A 104 -8.81 2.87 -13.37
C ASP A 104 -7.84 2.51 -14.50
N ARG A 105 -8.15 2.99 -15.72
CA ARG A 105 -7.30 2.82 -16.90
C ARG A 105 -5.95 3.51 -16.75
N MET A 106 -5.92 4.66 -16.07
CA MET A 106 -4.67 5.38 -15.83
C MET A 106 -3.74 4.62 -14.91
N HIS A 107 -4.26 3.98 -13.86
CA HIS A 107 -3.41 3.16 -13.00
C HIS A 107 -2.76 2.03 -13.78
N PHE A 108 -3.57 1.24 -14.49
CA PHE A 108 -3.07 0.16 -15.34
C PHE A 108 -2.04 0.69 -16.35
N HIS A 109 -2.34 1.81 -17.00
CA HIS A 109 -1.41 2.44 -17.93
C HIS A 109 -0.08 2.81 -17.28
N ASN A 110 -0.09 3.48 -16.13
CA ASN A 110 1.15 3.88 -15.45
C ASN A 110 1.94 2.67 -14.92
N ALA A 111 1.23 1.66 -14.42
CA ALA A 111 1.84 0.41 -14.00
C ALA A 111 2.52 -0.29 -15.19
N MET A 112 1.86 -0.38 -16.34
CA MET A 112 2.43 -0.92 -17.58
C MET A 112 3.69 -0.17 -17.98
N MET A 113 3.66 1.17 -17.95
CA MET A 113 4.82 2.01 -18.26
C MET A 113 5.91 1.95 -17.19
N GLY A 114 5.60 1.56 -15.95
CA GLY A 114 6.54 1.39 -14.85
C GLY A 114 7.03 -0.05 -14.64
N THR A 115 6.59 -1.00 -15.45
CA THR A 115 6.92 -2.43 -15.30
C THR A 115 7.31 -3.08 -16.64
N PHE A 116 6.33 -3.55 -17.42
CA PHE A 116 6.54 -4.22 -18.70
C PHE A 116 7.17 -3.24 -19.71
N LEU A 117 6.56 -2.08 -19.94
CA LEU A 117 6.96 -1.11 -20.96
C LEU A 117 7.88 -0.01 -20.42
N GLN A 118 8.77 -0.33 -19.49
CA GLN A 118 9.62 0.64 -18.78
C GLN A 118 10.71 1.33 -19.62
N HIS A 119 11.17 0.70 -20.69
CA HIS A 119 12.34 1.19 -21.42
C HIS A 119 11.97 2.35 -22.34
N GLY A 120 12.75 3.43 -22.33
CA GLY A 120 12.47 4.63 -23.14
C GLY A 120 12.40 4.41 -24.66
N ARG A 121 12.99 3.33 -25.20
CA ARG A 121 12.82 2.94 -26.62
C ARG A 121 11.49 2.21 -26.90
N ILE A 122 10.88 1.66 -25.87
CA ILE A 122 9.57 1.00 -25.90
C ILE A 122 8.46 2.02 -25.62
N GLN A 123 8.73 2.98 -24.73
CA GLN A 123 7.85 4.11 -24.46
C GLN A 123 7.89 5.10 -25.62
N VAL A 124 6.82 5.17 -26.40
CA VAL A 124 6.67 6.24 -27.40
C VAL A 124 6.33 7.53 -26.68
N ARG A 125 7.36 8.29 -26.31
CA ARG A 125 7.22 9.58 -25.63
C ARG A 125 6.73 10.65 -26.59
N THR A 126 5.42 10.85 -26.69
CA THR A 126 4.89 12.17 -27.02
C THR A 126 4.84 12.99 -25.72
N LYS A 127 5.24 14.26 -25.76
CA LYS A 127 5.10 15.16 -24.60
C LYS A 127 3.61 15.30 -24.27
N GLY A 128 3.12 14.54 -23.30
CA GLY A 128 1.84 14.80 -22.64
C GLY A 128 2.02 15.86 -21.55
N GLY A 129 1.07 16.78 -21.43
CA GLY A 129 0.91 17.54 -20.18
C GLY A 129 0.49 16.61 -19.05
N GLY A 130 0.81 16.93 -17.79
CA GLY A 130 0.25 16.19 -16.66
C GLY A 130 -1.27 16.34 -16.66
N THR A 131 -1.98 15.22 -16.48
CA THR A 131 -3.43 15.23 -16.27
C THR A 131 -3.68 14.95 -14.80
N ALA A 132 -4.12 15.96 -14.07
CA ALA A 132 -4.67 15.79 -12.74
C ALA A 132 -5.96 14.97 -12.85
N VAL A 133 -6.03 13.80 -12.25
CA VAL A 133 -7.27 13.02 -12.22
C VAL A 133 -7.76 12.88 -10.80
N SER A 134 -9.03 13.21 -10.62
CA SER A 134 -9.68 13.09 -9.32
C SER A 134 -9.89 11.63 -8.99
N ILE A 135 -9.45 11.23 -7.81
CA ILE A 135 -9.62 9.89 -7.27
C ILE A 135 -10.91 9.81 -6.45
N GLU A 136 -11.26 10.89 -5.77
CA GLU A 136 -12.52 11.13 -5.06
C GLU A 136 -12.86 12.62 -5.25
N ASP A 137 -14.09 13.06 -4.91
CA ASP A 137 -14.57 14.45 -5.12
C ASP A 137 -13.67 15.53 -4.49
N GLU A 138 -12.71 15.14 -3.63
CA GLU A 138 -11.77 16.02 -2.95
C GLU A 138 -10.27 15.77 -3.27
N CYS A 139 -9.93 14.80 -4.13
CA CYS A 139 -8.54 14.36 -4.28
C CYS A 139 -8.06 14.30 -5.73
N LYS A 140 -7.22 15.25 -6.17
CA LYS A 140 -6.55 15.20 -7.48
C LYS A 140 -5.20 14.48 -7.37
N LEU A 141 -5.12 13.26 -7.88
CA LEU A 141 -3.84 12.56 -8.03
C LEU A 141 -3.30 12.85 -9.43
N LEU A 142 -2.14 13.49 -9.50
CA LEU A 142 -1.55 13.82 -10.78
C LEU A 142 -0.89 12.60 -11.39
N TYR A 143 -1.43 12.22 -12.54
CA TYR A 143 -0.78 11.26 -13.39
C TYR A 143 -0.16 11.99 -14.58
N PHE A 144 1.00 11.51 -14.99
CA PHE A 144 1.67 11.97 -16.20
C PHE A 144 1.64 10.80 -17.19
N PRO A 145 0.46 10.47 -17.77
CA PRO A 145 0.39 9.37 -18.72
C PRO A 145 1.25 9.72 -19.93
N LEU A 146 2.10 8.78 -20.32
CA LEU A 146 2.80 8.86 -21.59
C LEU A 146 1.81 8.42 -22.66
N LEU A 147 1.29 9.37 -23.44
CA LEU A 147 0.29 9.06 -24.44
C LEU A 147 0.84 8.06 -25.46
N VAL A 148 0.05 7.02 -25.75
CA VAL A 148 0.40 5.97 -26.69
C VAL A 148 -0.41 6.19 -27.96
N GLU A 149 0.29 6.39 -29.08
CA GLU A 149 -0.34 6.35 -30.40
C GLU A 149 -0.75 4.91 -30.74
N ARG A 150 -1.99 4.73 -31.20
CA ARG A 150 -2.59 3.43 -31.52
C ARG A 150 -1.71 2.53 -32.42
N LYS A 151 -1.00 3.12 -33.38
CA LYS A 151 -0.11 2.41 -34.32
C LYS A 151 1.25 2.02 -33.75
N LYS A 152 1.58 2.46 -32.53
CA LYS A 152 2.90 2.30 -31.92
C LYS A 152 2.87 1.47 -30.61
N ILE A 153 1.78 0.75 -30.36
CA ILE A 153 1.71 -0.19 -29.23
C ILE A 153 2.71 -1.34 -29.49
N LYS A 154 3.68 -1.52 -28.59
CA LYS A 154 4.76 -2.50 -28.74
C LYS A 154 4.26 -3.93 -28.96
N TYR A 155 3.27 -4.37 -28.17
CA TYR A 155 2.65 -5.69 -28.31
C TYR A 155 2.12 -5.95 -29.72
N ARG A 156 1.44 -4.97 -30.33
CA ARG A 156 0.89 -5.10 -31.69
C ARG A 156 2.00 -5.19 -32.75
N LYS A 157 3.02 -4.33 -32.63
CA LYS A 157 4.16 -4.30 -33.55
C LYS A 157 4.97 -5.59 -33.50
N ASP A 158 5.22 -6.10 -32.30
CA ASP A 158 6.00 -7.32 -32.14
C ASP A 158 5.20 -8.55 -32.55
N ALA A 159 3.91 -8.61 -32.23
CA ALA A 159 2.99 -9.62 -32.76
C ALA A 159 3.01 -9.65 -34.29
N GLU A 160 2.94 -8.48 -34.93
CA GLU A 160 3.00 -8.39 -36.40
C GLU A 160 4.33 -8.95 -36.92
N SER A 161 5.45 -8.62 -36.26
CA SER A 161 6.76 -9.11 -36.69
C SER A 161 6.94 -10.62 -36.54
N ILE A 162 6.35 -11.26 -35.52
CA ILE A 162 6.52 -12.70 -35.28
C ILE A 162 5.45 -13.54 -36.00
N LEU A 163 4.21 -13.06 -36.08
CA LEU A 163 3.11 -13.80 -36.70
C LEU A 163 3.20 -13.78 -38.23
N PHE A 164 3.72 -12.70 -38.83
CA PHE A 164 3.90 -12.56 -40.27
C PHE A 164 5.34 -12.84 -40.74
N ALA A 165 6.16 -13.51 -39.91
CA ALA A 165 7.53 -13.90 -40.26
C ALA A 165 7.55 -15.06 -41.27
N GLU A 166 6.90 -14.90 -42.42
CA GLU A 166 6.70 -15.93 -43.44
C GLU A 166 7.76 -15.91 -44.57
N LYS A 167 8.93 -15.30 -44.35
CA LYS A 167 9.99 -15.19 -45.37
C LYS A 167 11.36 -15.76 -44.96
N ARG A 168 11.38 -16.77 -44.09
CA ARG A 168 12.58 -17.62 -43.90
C ARG A 168 12.24 -19.11 -44.00
N GLY A 169 11.76 -19.51 -45.18
CA GLY A 169 12.01 -20.84 -45.76
C GLY A 169 11.56 -22.10 -45.00
N SER A 170 10.67 -22.02 -44.02
CA SER A 170 10.09 -23.21 -43.37
C SER A 170 8.71 -22.93 -42.82
N THR A 171 7.87 -23.97 -42.79
CA THR A 171 6.46 -23.99 -42.43
C THR A 171 6.19 -23.23 -41.12
N TRP A 172 5.17 -22.37 -41.14
CA TRP A 172 4.74 -21.60 -39.99
C TRP A 172 4.14 -22.53 -38.91
N SER A 173 4.63 -22.46 -37.67
CA SER A 173 4.19 -23.28 -36.52
C SER A 173 4.34 -22.49 -35.22
N PHE A 174 3.46 -22.74 -34.24
CA PHE A 174 3.57 -22.16 -32.89
C PHE A 174 4.84 -22.57 -32.14
N GLU A 175 5.43 -23.70 -32.52
CA GLU A 175 6.67 -24.22 -31.94
C GLU A 175 7.91 -23.46 -32.43
N ASN A 176 7.76 -22.64 -33.49
CA ASN A 176 8.88 -21.84 -34.00
C ASN A 176 9.39 -20.89 -32.91
N LEU A 177 10.71 -20.83 -32.78
CA LEU A 177 11.36 -19.96 -31.82
C LEU A 177 11.41 -18.52 -32.33
N VAL A 178 11.11 -17.58 -31.44
CA VAL A 178 11.17 -16.15 -31.69
C VAL A 178 11.97 -15.44 -30.62
N GLU A 179 12.54 -14.31 -31.01
CA GLU A 179 13.33 -13.46 -30.13
C GLU A 179 12.55 -12.17 -29.85
N LEU A 180 12.26 -11.90 -28.58
CA LEU A 180 11.56 -10.69 -28.13
C LEU A 180 12.38 -9.96 -27.09
N SER A 181 12.35 -8.63 -27.11
CA SER A 181 12.99 -7.84 -26.04
C SER A 181 12.39 -8.16 -24.67
N GLY A 182 13.18 -8.04 -23.59
CA GLY A 182 12.80 -8.46 -22.23
C GLY A 182 11.58 -7.79 -21.56
N TYR A 183 10.77 -6.97 -22.26
CA TYR A 183 9.53 -6.43 -21.69
C TYR A 183 8.49 -7.51 -21.41
N VAL A 184 8.47 -8.59 -22.19
CA VAL A 184 7.57 -9.73 -21.99
C VAL A 184 7.84 -10.47 -20.67
N MET A 185 9.05 -10.30 -20.12
CA MET A 185 9.48 -10.88 -18.85
C MET A 185 10.10 -9.78 -17.97
N PRO A 186 9.28 -8.91 -17.35
CA PRO A 186 9.75 -7.67 -16.75
C PRO A 186 10.81 -7.91 -15.66
N GLY A 187 11.88 -7.14 -15.75
CA GLY A 187 12.97 -7.11 -14.78
C GLY A 187 13.87 -8.34 -14.77
N ALA A 188 13.75 -9.27 -15.72
CA ALA A 188 14.76 -10.29 -15.95
C ALA A 188 15.92 -9.67 -16.77
N PRO A 189 17.04 -9.29 -16.15
CA PRO A 189 18.17 -8.81 -16.94
C PRO A 189 18.71 -9.97 -17.79
N PRO A 190 19.19 -9.70 -18.99
CA PRO A 190 19.97 -10.69 -19.72
C PRO A 190 21.23 -11.08 -18.94
N ARG A 191 21.67 -12.34 -19.07
CA ARG A 191 22.85 -12.85 -18.36
C ARG A 191 24.16 -12.24 -18.88
N PHE A 192 24.17 -11.81 -20.15
CA PHE A 192 25.32 -11.19 -20.81
C PHE A 192 24.92 -9.89 -21.52
N THR A 193 25.87 -8.96 -21.69
CA THR A 193 25.66 -7.62 -22.28
C THR A 193 25.15 -7.61 -23.72
N HIS A 194 25.23 -8.75 -24.42
CA HIS A 194 24.84 -8.91 -25.82
C HIS A 194 23.53 -9.68 -26.02
N GLU A 195 23.06 -10.40 -25.01
CA GLU A 195 21.72 -10.97 -25.02
C GLU A 195 20.78 -9.84 -24.57
N THR A 196 19.73 -9.51 -25.31
CA THR A 196 18.75 -8.49 -24.83
C THR A 196 17.33 -9.02 -24.85
N SER A 197 17.22 -10.32 -25.09
CA SER A 197 16.01 -10.88 -25.63
C SER A 197 15.65 -12.17 -24.94
N TRP A 198 14.39 -12.26 -24.59
CA TRP A 198 13.73 -13.51 -24.31
C TRP A 198 13.65 -14.32 -25.62
N ILE A 199 13.92 -15.62 -25.52
CA ILE A 199 13.79 -16.58 -26.62
C ILE A 199 12.81 -17.66 -26.15
N GLY A 200 11.81 -17.96 -26.96
CA GLY A 200 10.83 -19.00 -26.71
C GLY A 200 9.94 -19.23 -27.92
N THR A 201 8.94 -20.08 -27.79
CA THR A 201 8.03 -20.42 -28.89
C THR A 201 7.09 -19.24 -29.22
N ILE A 202 6.48 -19.24 -30.40
CA ILE A 202 5.42 -18.29 -30.73
C ILE A 202 4.24 -18.46 -29.76
N ALA A 203 3.96 -19.68 -29.29
CA ALA A 203 2.91 -19.95 -28.29
C ALA A 203 3.18 -19.20 -26.99
N ASP A 204 4.38 -19.37 -26.44
CA ASP A 204 4.79 -18.69 -25.22
C ASP A 204 4.78 -17.16 -25.41
N ALA A 205 5.30 -16.67 -26.54
CA ALA A 205 5.30 -15.26 -26.88
C ALA A 205 3.89 -14.67 -26.91
N PHE A 206 2.97 -15.39 -27.55
CA PHE A 206 1.57 -15.00 -27.67
C PHE A 206 0.90 -14.92 -26.30
N LEU A 207 1.08 -15.92 -25.44
CA LEU A 207 0.58 -15.89 -24.06
C LEU A 207 1.20 -14.75 -23.24
N LEU A 208 2.52 -14.53 -23.35
CA LEU A 208 3.20 -13.44 -22.64
C LEU A 208 2.71 -12.05 -23.06
N PHE A 209 2.21 -11.88 -24.28
CA PHE A 209 1.55 -10.65 -24.67
C PHE A 209 0.28 -10.37 -23.86
N PHE A 210 -0.41 -11.39 -23.36
CA PHE A 210 -1.62 -11.22 -22.55
C PHE A 210 -1.36 -11.28 -21.04
N ALA A 211 -0.15 -11.66 -20.60
CA ALA A 211 0.19 -11.78 -19.19
C ALA A 211 -0.12 -10.53 -18.35
N PRO A 212 0.13 -9.29 -18.82
CA PRO A 212 -0.20 -8.11 -18.04
C PRO A 212 -1.70 -7.92 -17.78
N LEU A 213 -2.58 -8.51 -18.60
CA LEU A 213 -4.02 -8.30 -18.50
C LEU A 213 -4.65 -9.09 -17.33
N SER A 214 -4.05 -10.19 -16.90
CA SER A 214 -4.47 -10.91 -15.68
C SER A 214 -3.76 -10.40 -14.42
N CYS A 215 -2.64 -9.70 -14.56
CA CYS A 215 -1.92 -9.15 -13.42
C CYS A 215 -2.67 -7.97 -12.78
N SER A 216 -2.46 -7.82 -11.48
CA SER A 216 -2.76 -6.59 -10.73
C SER A 216 -1.48 -5.86 -10.39
N PHE A 217 -1.58 -4.57 -10.09
CA PHE A 217 -0.42 -3.72 -9.86
C PHE A 217 -0.60 -2.87 -8.61
N ALA A 218 0.47 -2.78 -7.82
CA ALA A 218 0.54 -1.87 -6.68
C ALA A 218 1.85 -1.09 -6.72
N GLU A 219 1.82 0.18 -6.32
CA GLU A 219 3.03 0.98 -6.14
C GLU A 219 3.46 0.91 -4.67
N ILE A 220 4.76 0.70 -4.43
CA ILE A 220 5.34 0.78 -3.10
C ILE A 220 5.52 2.26 -2.75
N GLU A 221 4.56 2.81 -2.00
CA GLU A 221 4.48 4.22 -1.63
C GLU A 221 5.80 4.82 -1.11
N PRO A 222 6.50 4.21 -0.12
CA PRO A 222 7.72 4.80 0.41
C PRO A 222 8.88 4.83 -0.60
N SER A 223 8.76 4.09 -1.71
CA SER A 223 9.74 3.98 -2.78
C SER A 223 9.11 4.24 -4.16
N ARG A 224 8.49 5.43 -4.32
CA ARG A 224 7.83 5.87 -5.56
C ARG A 224 8.61 5.49 -6.83
N GLY A 225 7.88 4.95 -7.81
CA GLY A 225 8.44 4.34 -9.01
C GLY A 225 8.94 2.90 -8.83
N THR A 226 8.67 2.28 -7.68
CA THR A 226 8.81 0.84 -7.45
C THR A 226 7.43 0.20 -7.47
N TRP A 227 7.26 -0.81 -8.32
CA TRP A 227 5.98 -1.44 -8.60
C TRP A 227 6.01 -2.91 -8.23
N CYS A 228 4.91 -3.40 -7.66
CA CYS A 228 4.61 -4.81 -7.51
C CYS A 228 3.71 -5.25 -8.67
N ILE A 229 4.15 -6.27 -9.40
CA ILE A 229 3.31 -7.04 -10.32
C ILE A 229 2.77 -8.22 -9.52
N LEU A 230 1.45 -8.30 -9.38
CA LEU A 230 0.72 -9.30 -8.63
C LEU A 230 0.16 -10.31 -9.64
N ILE A 231 0.75 -11.50 -9.67
CA ILE A 231 0.42 -12.57 -10.61
C ILE A 231 -0.53 -13.54 -9.89
N PRO A 232 -1.78 -13.69 -10.35
CA PRO A 232 -2.71 -14.63 -9.73
C PRO A 232 -2.20 -16.06 -9.82
N GLU A 233 -2.45 -16.84 -8.77
CA GLU A 233 -2.47 -18.28 -8.90
C GLU A 233 -3.83 -18.73 -9.44
N LEU A 234 -3.80 -19.45 -10.56
CA LEU A 234 -4.99 -19.74 -11.36
C LEU A 234 -5.35 -21.21 -11.22
N GLU A 235 -6.53 -21.46 -10.65
CA GLU A 235 -7.14 -22.79 -10.60
C GLU A 235 -8.21 -22.99 -11.65
N ASP A 236 -8.97 -21.93 -11.97
CA ASP A 236 -10.12 -21.99 -12.87
C ASP A 236 -10.19 -20.68 -13.67
N LEU A 237 -10.09 -20.79 -15.00
CA LEU A 237 -10.04 -19.63 -15.89
C LEU A 237 -11.37 -18.89 -15.95
N GLU A 238 -12.48 -19.63 -15.91
CA GLU A 238 -13.82 -19.08 -15.97
C GLU A 238 -14.15 -18.23 -14.73
N THR A 239 -13.80 -18.74 -13.56
CA THR A 239 -13.98 -18.08 -12.26
C THR A 239 -13.06 -16.88 -12.15
N PHE A 240 -11.83 -16.99 -12.63
CA PHE A 240 -10.94 -15.82 -12.71
C PHE A 240 -11.51 -14.73 -13.62
N GLU A 241 -12.10 -15.08 -14.78
CA GLU A 241 -12.75 -14.12 -15.67
C GLU A 241 -13.92 -13.41 -14.96
N ARG A 242 -14.78 -14.16 -14.27
CA ARG A 242 -15.88 -13.61 -13.48
C ARG A 242 -15.37 -12.60 -12.45
N PHE A 243 -14.37 -12.98 -11.66
CA PHE A 243 -13.70 -12.07 -10.73
C PHE A 243 -13.21 -10.82 -11.46
N ARG A 244 -12.48 -10.98 -12.56
CA ARG A 244 -11.85 -9.86 -13.26
C ARG A 244 -12.87 -8.90 -13.86
N ARG A 245 -13.99 -9.41 -14.35
CA ARG A 245 -15.12 -8.63 -14.88
C ARG A 245 -15.77 -7.76 -13.81
N ASP A 246 -15.89 -8.30 -12.60
CA ASP A 246 -16.60 -7.65 -11.50
C ASP A 246 -15.66 -6.83 -10.59
N TYR A 247 -14.35 -6.98 -10.76
CA TYR A 247 -13.33 -6.28 -9.98
C TYR A 247 -13.24 -4.79 -10.33
N GLU A 248 -13.67 -3.96 -9.38
CA GLU A 248 -13.50 -2.51 -9.43
C GLU A 248 -12.21 -2.07 -8.75
N VAL A 249 -11.52 -1.18 -9.43
CA VAL A 249 -10.13 -0.88 -9.16
C VAL A 249 -10.04 0.28 -8.16
N ASN A 250 -9.95 0.00 -6.86
CA ASN A 250 -9.81 1.05 -5.86
C ASN A 250 -8.39 1.66 -5.88
N THR A 251 -8.28 2.90 -6.36
CA THR A 251 -6.97 3.50 -6.61
C THR A 251 -6.16 3.89 -5.37
N ILE A 252 -6.81 4.14 -4.24
CA ILE A 252 -6.12 4.37 -2.96
C ILE A 252 -5.48 3.06 -2.48
N ASN A 253 -6.15 1.93 -2.72
CA ASN A 253 -5.71 0.61 -2.31
C ASN A 253 -4.54 0.04 -3.12
N MET A 254 -4.14 0.71 -4.20
CA MET A 254 -2.99 0.33 -5.00
C MET A 254 -1.66 0.79 -4.42
N PHE A 255 -1.68 1.65 -3.40
CA PHE A 255 -0.48 2.03 -2.68
C PHE A 255 -0.28 1.06 -1.51
N ALA A 256 0.86 0.39 -1.50
CA ALA A 256 1.21 -0.56 -0.46
C ALA A 256 2.49 -0.12 0.28
N GLY A 257 2.60 -0.50 1.55
CA GLY A 257 3.81 -0.26 2.33
C GLY A 257 4.96 -1.23 2.00
N GLY A 258 4.65 -2.34 1.32
CA GLY A 258 5.61 -3.37 0.93
C GLY A 258 4.96 -4.44 0.05
N PRO A 259 5.73 -5.40 -0.46
CA PRO A 259 5.22 -6.48 -1.31
C PRO A 259 4.24 -7.43 -0.62
N GLY A 260 4.43 -7.74 0.67
CA GLY A 260 3.50 -8.54 1.46
C GLY A 260 2.15 -7.83 1.66
N ASP A 261 2.19 -6.51 1.92
CA ASP A 261 0.99 -5.67 1.98
C ASP A 261 0.27 -5.61 0.63
N ALA A 262 0.99 -5.43 -0.47
CA ALA A 262 0.43 -5.40 -1.82
C ALA A 262 -0.30 -6.71 -2.17
N ALA A 263 0.32 -7.85 -1.84
CA ALA A 263 -0.26 -9.16 -2.08
C ALA A 263 -1.52 -9.42 -1.26
N LEU A 264 -1.46 -9.20 0.06
CA LEU A 264 -2.61 -9.44 0.92
C LEU A 264 -3.77 -8.49 0.60
N ARG A 265 -3.49 -7.23 0.19
CA ARG A 265 -4.49 -6.33 -0.40
C ARG A 265 -5.18 -6.96 -1.60
N TYR A 266 -4.38 -7.42 -2.56
CA TYR A 266 -4.90 -8.04 -3.78
C TYR A 266 -5.74 -9.28 -3.50
N LEU A 267 -5.25 -10.20 -2.67
CA LEU A 267 -6.01 -11.38 -2.28
C LEU A 267 -7.29 -11.01 -1.51
N THR A 268 -7.25 -9.95 -0.70
CA THR A 268 -8.46 -9.44 -0.01
C THR A 268 -9.48 -8.90 -1.00
N GLU A 269 -9.06 -8.14 -2.01
CA GLU A 269 -9.98 -7.68 -3.06
C GLU A 269 -10.57 -8.86 -3.84
N MET A 270 -9.76 -9.86 -4.18
CA MET A 270 -10.22 -11.08 -4.84
C MET A 270 -11.30 -11.81 -4.03
N ASP A 271 -11.10 -11.94 -2.74
CA ASP A 271 -12.06 -12.56 -1.83
C ASP A 271 -13.35 -11.75 -1.66
N LEU A 272 -13.27 -10.42 -1.65
CA LEU A 272 -14.43 -9.55 -1.51
C LEU A 272 -15.27 -9.47 -2.79
N THR A 273 -14.63 -9.50 -3.96
CA THR A 273 -15.31 -9.50 -5.27
C THR A 273 -15.81 -10.89 -5.65
N GLY A 274 -15.12 -11.95 -5.23
CA GLY A 274 -15.52 -13.32 -5.48
C GLY A 274 -16.81 -13.68 -4.73
N ASN A 275 -17.75 -14.36 -5.39
CA ASN A 275 -18.79 -15.07 -4.67
C ASN A 275 -18.12 -16.15 -3.81
N LYS A 276 -18.21 -16.05 -2.47
CA LYS A 276 -17.55 -16.92 -1.48
C LYS A 276 -17.68 -18.44 -1.70
N LYS A 277 -18.60 -18.89 -2.55
CA LYS A 277 -18.82 -20.31 -2.86
C LYS A 277 -17.91 -20.85 -3.96
N ASP A 278 -17.43 -20.00 -4.88
CA ASP A 278 -16.81 -20.47 -6.13
C ASP A 278 -15.34 -20.05 -6.26
N PHE A 279 -14.88 -19.07 -5.47
CA PHE A 279 -13.53 -18.52 -5.60
C PHE A 279 -12.90 -18.23 -4.22
N SER A 280 -11.88 -19.02 -3.87
CA SER A 280 -10.97 -18.69 -2.77
C SER A 280 -9.59 -18.36 -3.36
N PRO A 281 -8.98 -17.21 -3.02
CA PRO A 281 -7.66 -16.90 -3.52
C PRO A 281 -6.61 -17.83 -2.88
N ASN A 282 -6.08 -18.79 -3.65
CA ASN A 282 -5.05 -19.72 -3.16
C ASN A 282 -3.72 -19.04 -2.86
N GLY A 283 -3.43 -17.97 -3.57
CA GLY A 283 -2.20 -17.22 -3.42
C GLY A 283 -1.91 -16.32 -4.61
N CYS A 284 -0.75 -15.69 -4.57
CA CYS A 284 -0.22 -14.95 -5.70
C CYS A 284 1.31 -14.96 -5.70
N GLU A 285 1.89 -14.69 -6.86
CA GLU A 285 3.31 -14.43 -7.00
C GLU A 285 3.53 -12.92 -7.22
N VAL A 286 4.52 -12.36 -6.51
CA VAL A 286 4.78 -10.92 -6.53
C VAL A 286 6.16 -10.67 -7.12
N TYR A 287 6.22 -9.90 -8.20
CA TYR A 287 7.47 -9.37 -8.72
C TYR A 287 7.60 -7.90 -8.38
N VAL A 288 8.66 -7.54 -7.65
CA VAL A 288 8.96 -6.13 -7.34
C VAL A 288 9.94 -5.58 -8.37
N ILE A 289 9.48 -4.62 -9.17
CA ILE A 289 10.24 -3.93 -10.21
C ILE A 289 10.60 -2.53 -9.73
N GLY A 290 11.89 -2.21 -9.68
CA GLY A 290 12.33 -0.90 -9.22
C GLY A 290 13.75 -0.56 -9.66
N LYS A 291 14.14 0.71 -9.50
CA LYS A 291 15.50 1.16 -9.81
C LYS A 291 16.49 0.68 -8.75
N VAL A 292 17.72 0.44 -9.18
CA VAL A 292 18.87 0.13 -8.32
C VAL A 292 20.00 1.09 -8.62
N ALA A 293 20.87 1.35 -7.64
CA ALA A 293 21.91 2.37 -7.74
C ALA A 293 22.85 2.20 -8.96
N TRP A 294 23.14 0.95 -9.33
CA TRP A 294 24.03 0.60 -10.44
C TRP A 294 23.37 0.62 -11.82
N ASN A 295 22.02 0.59 -11.92
CA ASN A 295 21.30 0.67 -13.19
C ASN A 295 20.27 1.81 -13.17
N LYS A 296 20.70 2.98 -13.63
CA LYS A 296 19.84 4.18 -13.70
C LYS A 296 18.91 4.18 -14.93
N LYS A 297 19.20 3.37 -15.94
CA LYS A 297 18.51 3.38 -17.24
C LYS A 297 17.29 2.46 -17.27
N GLN A 298 17.30 1.37 -16.50
CA GLN A 298 16.22 0.39 -16.43
C GLN A 298 15.96 -0.02 -14.98
N GLN A 299 14.69 -0.19 -14.62
CA GLN A 299 14.29 -0.91 -13.42
C GLN A 299 14.60 -2.40 -13.60
N VAL A 300 14.99 -3.03 -12.51
CA VAL A 300 15.30 -4.46 -12.42
C VAL A 300 14.30 -5.15 -11.50
N ARG A 301 14.18 -6.48 -11.63
CA ARG A 301 13.44 -7.27 -10.64
C ARG A 301 14.26 -7.33 -9.35
N ARG A 302 13.80 -6.62 -8.32
CA ARG A 302 14.45 -6.51 -7.01
C ARG A 302 14.11 -7.68 -6.08
N LEU A 303 12.91 -8.23 -6.24
CA LEU A 303 12.40 -9.31 -5.41
C LEU A 303 11.38 -10.13 -6.22
N MET A 304 11.36 -11.43 -5.94
CA MET A 304 10.27 -12.34 -6.30
C MET A 304 9.85 -13.09 -5.03
N MET A 305 8.56 -13.17 -4.77
CA MET A 305 8.03 -13.96 -3.66
C MET A 305 6.70 -14.60 -4.04
N ARG A 306 6.49 -15.84 -3.61
CA ARG A 306 5.21 -16.53 -3.70
C ARG A 306 4.53 -16.47 -2.34
N ILE A 307 3.25 -16.13 -2.33
CA ILE A 307 2.48 -15.85 -1.11
C ILE A 307 1.24 -16.73 -1.08
N HIS A 308 1.18 -17.54 -0.03
CA HIS A 308 0.08 -18.43 0.33
C HIS A 308 -0.28 -18.14 1.79
N PRO A 309 -1.17 -17.17 2.07
CA PRO A 309 -1.49 -16.85 3.45
C PRO A 309 -2.30 -17.99 4.07
N THR A 310 -1.99 -18.34 5.31
CA THR A 310 -2.88 -19.22 6.08
C THR A 310 -4.21 -18.51 6.31
N GLU A 311 -5.29 -19.29 6.47
CA GLU A 311 -6.62 -18.73 6.74
C GLU A 311 -6.61 -17.79 7.96
N LYS A 312 -5.88 -18.17 9.03
CA LYS A 312 -5.68 -17.31 10.21
C LYS A 312 -5.03 -15.98 9.83
N ASN A 313 -3.91 -16.00 9.10
CA ASN A 313 -3.17 -14.78 8.75
C ASN A 313 -3.96 -13.90 7.79
N PHE A 314 -4.71 -14.51 6.86
CA PHE A 314 -5.56 -13.78 5.93
C PHE A 314 -6.71 -13.06 6.67
N ARG A 315 -7.38 -13.74 7.60
CA ARG A 315 -8.40 -13.11 8.48
C ARG A 315 -7.84 -11.97 9.32
N ILE A 316 -6.66 -12.16 9.92
CA ILE A 316 -5.98 -11.09 10.68
C ILE A 316 -5.72 -9.89 9.78
N TYR A 317 -5.22 -10.12 8.56
CA TYR A 317 -4.96 -9.06 7.60
C TYR A 317 -6.24 -8.31 7.20
N LYS A 318 -7.34 -9.02 6.89
CA LYS A 318 -8.63 -8.39 6.55
C LYS A 318 -9.11 -7.44 7.65
N LYS A 319 -8.99 -7.86 8.92
CA LYS A 319 -9.32 -7.01 10.08
C LYS A 319 -8.36 -5.83 10.22
N MET A 320 -7.05 -6.08 10.09
CA MET A 320 -6.02 -5.03 10.11
C MET A 320 -6.34 -3.95 9.06
N ARG A 321 -6.68 -4.36 7.84
CA ARG A 321 -6.99 -3.46 6.73
C ARG A 321 -8.19 -2.54 7.01
N GLY A 322 -9.21 -3.05 7.70
CA GLY A 322 -10.36 -2.25 8.12
C GLY A 322 -10.01 -1.18 9.17
N ILE A 323 -8.88 -1.32 9.85
CA ILE A 323 -8.42 -0.42 10.92
C ILE A 323 -7.33 0.54 10.41
N PHE A 324 -6.33 0.02 9.70
CA PHE A 324 -5.22 0.78 9.14
C PHE A 324 -5.48 1.14 7.69
N GLN A 325 -6.18 2.23 7.46
CA GLN A 325 -6.46 2.73 6.11
C GLN A 325 -5.32 3.61 5.58
N ASN A 326 -5.13 3.58 4.26
CA ASN A 326 -4.23 4.50 3.58
C ASN A 326 -4.76 5.93 3.76
N LYS A 327 -3.85 6.87 4.07
CA LYS A 327 -4.21 8.28 4.30
C LYS A 327 -3.84 9.13 3.09
N ILE A 328 -4.71 10.06 2.71
CA ILE A 328 -4.46 11.02 1.66
C ILE A 328 -3.94 12.31 2.30
N HIS A 329 -2.82 12.82 1.80
CA HIS A 329 -2.19 14.03 2.30
C HIS A 329 -2.20 15.11 1.23
N LEU A 330 -2.59 16.32 1.63
CA LEU A 330 -2.48 17.53 0.82
C LEU A 330 -1.10 18.14 0.98
N LYS A 331 -0.35 18.27 -0.12
CA LYS A 331 0.82 19.16 -0.12
C LYS A 331 0.36 20.56 -0.55
N LYS A 332 0.12 21.43 0.43
CA LYS A 332 -0.04 22.87 0.17
C LYS A 332 1.30 23.40 -0.36
N THR A 333 1.29 23.98 -1.55
CA THR A 333 2.42 24.78 -2.01
C THR A 333 2.35 26.12 -1.30
N ASP A 334 3.25 26.35 -0.34
CA ASP A 334 3.34 27.66 0.31
C ASP A 334 3.66 28.72 -0.74
N ALA A 335 2.71 29.62 -0.98
CA ALA A 335 2.91 30.83 -1.79
C ALA A 335 3.96 31.79 -1.18
N SER A 336 4.50 31.48 0.00
CA SER A 336 5.40 32.32 0.79
C SER A 336 6.89 31.99 0.63
N SER A 337 7.30 31.06 -0.23
CA SER A 337 8.73 30.92 -0.58
C SER A 337 9.18 32.10 -1.47
N LYS A 338 9.19 33.31 -0.91
CA LYS A 338 9.83 34.50 -1.47
C LYS A 338 11.30 34.16 -1.74
N SER A 339 11.62 34.06 -3.01
CA SER A 339 12.87 34.57 -3.61
C SER A 339 14.10 34.65 -2.69
N LYS A 340 14.73 33.51 -2.37
CA LYS A 340 16.19 33.54 -2.29
C LYS A 340 16.71 33.70 -3.72
N LYS A 341 16.84 34.97 -4.15
CA LYS A 341 17.58 35.36 -5.35
C LYS A 341 19.01 34.84 -5.18
N SER A 342 19.31 33.66 -5.70
CA SER A 342 20.69 33.32 -6.03
C SER A 342 21.12 34.26 -7.15
N ARG A 343 21.93 35.26 -6.83
CA ARG A 343 22.67 36.05 -7.80
C ARG A 343 23.67 35.11 -8.49
N THR A 344 23.21 34.44 -9.55
CA THR A 344 24.09 33.87 -10.57
C THR A 344 23.55 34.34 -11.90
N ARG A 345 24.27 35.31 -12.49
CA ARG A 345 24.11 35.72 -13.88
C ARG A 345 24.31 34.47 -14.75
N SER A 346 23.23 34.00 -15.35
CA SER A 346 23.30 33.10 -16.50
C SER A 346 22.17 33.51 -17.43
N THR A 347 22.59 34.11 -18.54
CA THR A 347 21.81 34.42 -19.72
C THR A 347 21.40 33.11 -20.37
N ASP A 348 20.13 32.73 -20.24
CA ASP A 348 19.47 31.83 -21.18
C ASP A 348 17.97 32.16 -21.24
N LYS A 349 17.61 32.93 -22.28
CA LYS A 349 16.23 33.19 -22.69
C LYS A 349 15.73 31.94 -23.42
N ASN A 350 15.09 31.01 -22.70
CA ASN A 350 14.04 30.11 -23.21
C ASN A 350 13.55 29.14 -22.11
N LYS A 351 12.90 29.68 -21.08
CA LYS A 351 12.07 28.89 -20.17
C LYS A 351 10.61 29.27 -20.37
N THR A 352 9.92 28.45 -21.15
CA THR A 352 8.47 28.33 -21.20
C THR A 352 7.91 28.40 -19.79
N GLN A 353 6.99 29.32 -19.54
CA GLN A 353 6.28 29.50 -18.28
C GLN A 353 5.72 28.16 -17.79
N LYS A 354 6.32 27.61 -16.73
CA LYS A 354 5.70 26.55 -15.93
C LYS A 354 4.47 27.15 -15.26
N LYS A 355 3.27 26.68 -15.62
CA LYS A 355 2.04 26.93 -14.86
C LYS A 355 2.31 26.62 -13.38
N LYS A 356 2.16 27.65 -12.55
CA LYS A 356 2.23 27.61 -11.10
C LYS A 356 0.90 27.11 -10.53
N ASP A 357 1.01 26.51 -9.35
CA ASP A 357 -0.05 26.29 -8.36
C ASP A 357 -1.14 25.28 -8.73
N GLU A 358 -0.83 24.00 -8.54
CA GLU A 358 -1.85 23.00 -8.23
C GLU A 358 -1.48 22.35 -6.90
N ASN A 359 -2.42 22.21 -5.98
CA ASN A 359 -2.23 21.41 -4.77
C ASN A 359 -2.11 19.94 -5.21
N TYR A 360 -1.03 19.27 -4.80
CA TYR A 360 -0.80 17.87 -5.16
C TYR A 360 -1.07 16.98 -3.95
N HIS A 361 -1.89 15.94 -4.16
CA HIS A 361 -2.15 14.93 -3.14
C HIS A 361 -1.13 13.80 -3.23
N TRP A 362 -0.81 13.19 -2.08
CA TRP A 362 -0.09 11.92 -2.03
C TRP A 362 -0.76 10.96 -1.06
N VAL A 363 -0.79 9.68 -1.40
CA VAL A 363 -1.28 8.61 -0.53
C VAL A 363 -0.11 8.11 0.31
N SER A 364 -0.32 7.91 1.61
CA SER A 364 0.63 7.25 2.51
C SER A 364 0.09 5.90 2.97
N SER A 365 0.95 4.88 2.97
CA SER A 365 0.63 3.60 3.63
C SER A 365 1.05 3.63 5.10
N PRO A 366 0.21 3.15 6.05
CA PRO A 366 0.58 3.08 7.45
C PRO A 366 1.82 2.19 7.71
N TYR A 367 2.72 2.64 8.57
CA TYR A 367 3.99 2.01 8.93
C TYR A 367 3.75 0.67 9.64
N ALA A 368 2.87 0.64 10.64
CA ALA A 368 2.54 -0.58 11.37
C ALA A 368 1.90 -1.62 10.46
N ALA A 369 0.94 -1.20 9.62
CA ALA A 369 0.27 -2.09 8.67
C ALA A 369 1.25 -2.75 7.70
N ALA A 370 2.20 -1.96 7.16
CA ALA A 370 3.23 -2.49 6.27
C ALA A 370 4.05 -3.60 6.95
N ARG A 371 4.49 -3.37 8.20
CA ARG A 371 5.29 -4.37 8.94
C ARG A 371 4.47 -5.59 9.35
N ILE A 372 3.23 -5.41 9.76
CA ILE A 372 2.32 -6.50 10.11
C ILE A 372 2.09 -7.39 8.89
N ALA A 373 1.79 -6.80 7.73
CA ALA A 373 1.55 -7.56 6.50
C ALA A 373 2.75 -8.43 6.12
N GLU A 374 3.97 -7.88 6.17
CA GLU A 374 5.21 -8.64 5.92
C GLU A 374 5.40 -9.81 6.89
N ASN A 375 5.04 -9.63 8.17
CA ASN A 375 5.11 -10.71 9.14
C ASN A 375 4.07 -11.81 8.86
N LEU A 376 2.84 -11.42 8.50
CA LEU A 376 1.76 -12.35 8.20
C LEU A 376 2.07 -13.22 6.98
N VAL A 377 2.64 -12.66 5.91
CA VAL A 377 3.05 -13.46 4.73
C VAL A 377 4.24 -14.38 5.04
N GLN A 378 5.09 -14.01 6.01
CA GLN A 378 6.22 -14.83 6.46
C GLN A 378 5.85 -15.87 7.53
N GLY A 379 4.58 -15.96 7.93
CA GLY A 379 4.13 -16.86 9.00
C GLY A 379 4.69 -16.50 10.39
N LYS A 380 5.14 -15.26 10.58
CA LYS A 380 5.63 -14.74 11.87
C LYS A 380 4.48 -14.12 12.65
N ARG A 381 4.66 -13.96 13.97
CA ARG A 381 3.73 -13.19 14.81
C ARG A 381 3.63 -11.76 14.28
N TRP A 382 2.44 -11.18 14.31
CA TRP A 382 2.15 -9.88 13.68
C TRP A 382 3.09 -8.75 14.15
N TYR A 383 3.56 -8.83 15.39
CA TYR A 383 4.45 -7.85 16.02
C TYR A 383 5.95 -8.16 15.89
N TYR A 384 6.35 -9.20 15.16
CA TYR A 384 7.77 -9.54 14.99
C TYR A 384 8.58 -8.38 14.40
N GLN A 385 9.71 -8.05 15.02
CA GLN A 385 10.58 -6.92 14.66
C GLN A 385 9.82 -5.58 14.47
N PHE A 386 8.78 -5.34 15.28
CA PHE A 386 7.87 -4.20 15.17
C PHE A 386 8.57 -2.84 14.99
N ALA A 387 9.65 -2.59 15.73
CA ALA A 387 10.39 -1.31 15.67
C ALA A 387 11.45 -1.23 14.57
N LYS A 388 11.73 -2.33 13.85
CA LYS A 388 12.71 -2.32 12.76
C LYS A 388 11.99 -1.96 11.46
N PRO A 389 12.51 -1.00 10.67
CA PRO A 389 11.88 -0.57 9.44
C PRO A 389 12.05 -1.60 8.32
N LEU A 390 11.11 -1.58 7.37
CA LEU A 390 11.25 -2.31 6.12
C LEU A 390 12.29 -1.61 5.21
N SER A 391 12.98 -2.39 4.39
CA SER A 391 14.02 -1.88 3.48
C SER A 391 13.50 -0.81 2.51
N TRP A 392 12.22 -0.88 2.14
CA TRP A 392 11.54 0.07 1.25
C TRP A 392 11.37 1.47 1.86
N TYR A 393 11.45 1.60 3.20
CA TYR A 393 11.32 2.87 3.89
C TYR A 393 12.66 3.58 4.15
N ILE A 394 13.80 2.93 3.89
CA ILE A 394 15.13 3.45 4.28
C ILE A 394 15.39 4.83 3.67
N ASP A 395 15.09 5.05 2.38
CA ASP A 395 15.29 6.36 1.73
C ASP A 395 14.38 7.45 2.32
N THR A 396 13.15 7.08 2.70
CA THR A 396 12.19 7.98 3.35
C THR A 396 12.63 8.33 4.77
N LEU A 397 13.12 7.34 5.52
CA LEU A 397 13.63 7.52 6.87
C LEU A 397 14.95 8.29 6.88
N GLU A 398 15.82 8.10 5.90
CA GLU A 398 17.07 8.84 5.75
C GLU A 398 16.80 10.32 5.44
N ARG A 399 15.79 10.63 4.63
CA ARG A 399 15.34 12.02 4.43
C ARG A 399 14.86 12.65 5.74
N LYS A 400 14.05 11.94 6.53
CA LYS A 400 13.61 12.41 7.85
C LYS A 400 14.78 12.58 8.83
N ARG A 401 15.72 11.65 8.83
CA ARG A 401 16.93 11.68 9.68
C ARG A 401 17.80 12.90 9.41
N LYS A 402 17.92 13.35 8.16
CA LYS A 402 18.64 14.58 7.82
C LYS A 402 18.03 15.82 8.47
N SER A 403 16.72 15.83 8.68
CA SER A 403 15.99 16.89 9.41
C SER A 403 15.97 16.70 10.93
N SER A 404 16.49 15.58 11.44
CA SER A 404 16.58 15.28 12.87
C SER A 404 17.88 14.52 13.18
N PRO A 405 19.05 15.20 13.12
CA PRO A 405 20.34 14.57 13.32
C PRO A 405 20.42 13.82 14.66
N GLY A 406 21.06 12.64 14.66
CA GLY A 406 21.24 11.80 15.86
C GLY A 406 20.13 10.77 16.12
N SER A 407 19.05 10.74 15.33
CA SER A 407 18.04 9.66 15.41
C SER A 407 18.35 8.52 14.43
N SER A 408 18.23 7.27 14.87
CA SER A 408 18.33 6.10 13.98
C SER A 408 17.06 5.91 13.14
N HIS A 409 17.14 5.14 12.06
CA HIS A 409 15.97 4.81 11.24
C HIS A 409 14.89 4.08 12.05
N GLU A 410 15.29 3.15 12.93
CA GLU A 410 14.42 2.42 13.84
C GLU A 410 13.68 3.37 14.80
N LYS A 411 14.38 4.38 15.33
CA LYS A 411 13.77 5.35 16.25
C LYS A 411 12.71 6.18 15.52
N ILE A 412 13.03 6.67 14.33
CA ILE A 412 12.10 7.47 13.51
C ILE A 412 10.89 6.63 13.09
N TRP A 413 11.12 5.37 12.70
CA TRP A 413 10.08 4.41 12.38
C TRP A 413 9.14 4.18 13.57
N PHE A 414 9.69 3.82 14.73
CA PHE A 414 8.94 3.55 15.95
C PHE A 414 8.13 4.77 16.41
N GLU A 415 8.75 5.95 16.42
CA GLU A 415 8.05 7.19 16.79
C GLU A 415 6.97 7.57 15.77
N SER A 416 7.12 7.24 14.48
CA SER A 416 6.06 7.47 13.49
C SER A 416 4.83 6.62 13.81
N ILE A 417 5.00 5.35 14.16
CA ILE A 417 3.89 4.47 14.57
C ILE A 417 3.24 5.00 15.86
N ARG A 418 4.05 5.26 16.89
CA ARG A 418 3.56 5.73 18.19
C ARG A 418 2.79 7.05 18.11
N ARG A 419 3.21 7.98 17.25
CA ARG A 419 2.57 9.29 17.10
C ARG A 419 1.32 9.24 16.22
N PHE A 420 1.39 8.57 15.08
CA PHE A 420 0.38 8.72 14.02
C PHE A 420 -0.56 7.50 13.86
N GLU A 421 -0.24 6.37 14.49
CA GLU A 421 -0.93 5.08 14.29
C GLU A 421 -1.25 4.35 15.61
N ARG A 422 -1.10 5.03 16.75
CA ARG A 422 -1.31 4.43 18.08
C ARG A 422 -2.77 4.06 18.32
N ALA A 423 -3.72 4.88 17.88
CA ALA A 423 -5.14 4.60 18.06
C ALA A 423 -5.56 3.36 17.26
N GLU A 424 -5.11 3.28 16.01
CA GLU A 424 -5.29 2.13 15.12
C GLU A 424 -4.63 0.88 15.71
N LEU A 425 -3.43 0.99 16.28
CA LEU A 425 -2.74 -0.12 16.95
C LEU A 425 -3.52 -0.65 18.16
N ILE A 426 -4.07 0.23 19.00
CA ILE A 426 -4.88 -0.18 20.16
C ILE A 426 -6.13 -0.90 19.70
N LYS A 427 -6.87 -0.31 18.75
CA LYS A 427 -8.06 -0.93 18.17
C LYS A 427 -7.74 -2.30 17.55
N PHE A 428 -6.57 -2.45 16.93
CA PHE A 428 -6.14 -3.73 16.38
C PHE A 428 -5.91 -4.77 17.48
N MET A 429 -5.28 -4.38 18.59
CA MET A 429 -5.00 -5.25 19.73
C MET A 429 -6.23 -5.73 20.51
N GLU A 430 -7.37 -5.05 20.39
CA GLU A 430 -8.66 -5.48 20.97
C GLU A 430 -9.20 -6.77 20.33
N ASN A 431 -8.71 -7.14 19.15
CA ASN A 431 -9.14 -8.35 18.45
C ASN A 431 -8.41 -9.59 18.98
N ASN A 432 -9.11 -10.45 19.72
CA ASN A 432 -8.55 -11.67 20.32
C ASN A 432 -7.87 -12.63 19.32
N GLU A 433 -8.31 -12.65 18.06
CA GLU A 433 -7.78 -13.57 17.05
C GLU A 433 -6.33 -13.29 16.61
N ILE A 434 -5.82 -12.07 16.86
CA ILE A 434 -4.46 -11.71 16.45
C ILE A 434 -3.41 -12.38 17.35
N TRP A 435 -3.80 -12.76 18.57
CA TRP A 435 -2.89 -13.30 19.56
C TRP A 435 -2.61 -14.78 19.27
N ASN A 436 -1.37 -15.19 19.58
CA ASN A 436 -0.96 -16.58 19.49
C ASN A 436 -1.18 -17.31 20.81
N SER A 437 -1.22 -16.59 21.93
CA SER A 437 -1.53 -17.16 23.24
C SER A 437 -2.06 -16.10 24.21
N GLU A 438 -2.65 -16.52 25.33
CA GLU A 438 -3.14 -15.61 26.38
C GLU A 438 -1.99 -14.91 27.10
N GLU A 439 -0.82 -15.55 27.20
CA GLU A 439 0.37 -14.96 27.82
C GLU A 439 0.82 -13.68 27.12
N GLU A 440 0.62 -13.57 25.80
CA GLU A 440 0.93 -12.34 25.05
C GLU A 440 0.04 -11.18 25.50
N GLN A 441 -1.25 -11.44 25.72
CA GLN A 441 -2.21 -10.43 26.18
C GLN A 441 -1.89 -10.01 27.62
N TRP A 442 -1.67 -10.98 28.51
CA TRP A 442 -1.25 -10.72 29.89
C TRP A 442 0.07 -9.96 29.94
N PHE A 443 1.01 -10.26 29.03
CA PHE A 443 2.28 -9.57 28.94
C PHE A 443 2.08 -8.10 28.59
N VAL A 444 1.30 -7.78 27.55
CA VAL A 444 1.01 -6.38 27.18
C VAL A 444 0.31 -5.65 28.32
N LYS A 445 -0.71 -6.26 28.94
CA LYS A 445 -1.42 -5.69 30.10
C LYS A 445 -0.47 -5.37 31.26
N SER A 446 0.39 -6.32 31.64
CA SER A 446 1.38 -6.13 32.71
C SER A 446 2.40 -5.04 32.39
N PHE A 447 2.75 -4.89 31.12
CA PHE A 447 3.65 -3.84 30.65
C PHE A 447 2.96 -2.47 30.69
N HIS A 448 1.70 -2.36 30.27
CA HIS A 448 0.91 -1.12 30.41
C HIS A 448 0.72 -0.71 31.86
N GLU A 449 0.40 -1.64 32.76
CA GLU A 449 0.31 -1.35 34.21
C GLU A 449 1.66 -0.90 34.79
N THR A 450 2.76 -1.50 34.32
CA THR A 450 4.13 -1.09 34.67
C THR A 450 4.39 0.36 34.23
N LEU A 451 4.09 0.71 32.98
CA LEU A 451 4.24 2.07 32.46
C LEU A 451 3.39 3.07 33.25
N SER A 452 2.14 2.73 33.55
CA SER A 452 1.24 3.57 34.37
C SER A 452 1.83 3.92 35.73
N ARG A 453 2.34 2.91 36.45
CA ARG A 453 2.99 3.13 37.75
C ARG A 453 4.26 3.95 37.65
N LEU A 454 5.08 3.74 36.61
CA LEU A 454 6.29 4.53 36.38
C LEU A 454 5.95 6.01 36.10
N TYR A 455 4.94 6.28 35.28
CA TYR A 455 4.49 7.65 35.01
C TYR A 455 3.93 8.34 36.26
N ALA A 456 3.14 7.63 37.08
CA ALA A 456 2.62 8.13 38.34
C ALA A 456 3.74 8.46 39.35
N LYS A 457 4.80 7.66 39.38
CA LYS A 457 6.00 7.93 40.20
C LYS A 457 6.70 9.21 39.75
N GLU A 458 6.91 9.40 38.44
CA GLU A 458 7.51 10.64 37.92
C GLU A 458 6.66 11.88 38.23
N ALA A 459 5.33 11.78 38.11
CA ALA A 459 4.41 12.86 38.49
C ALA A 459 4.51 13.18 39.99
N SER A 460 4.52 12.14 40.84
CA SER A 460 4.68 12.30 42.29
C SER A 460 6.03 12.91 42.68
N HIS A 461 7.11 12.54 41.97
CA HIS A 461 8.44 13.11 42.20
C HIS A 461 8.51 14.59 41.83
N LEU A 462 7.89 14.99 40.72
CA LEU A 462 7.83 16.40 40.32
C LEU A 462 7.06 17.23 41.36
N ASN A 463 5.90 16.74 41.82
CA ASN A 463 5.07 17.43 42.81
C ASN A 463 5.76 17.56 44.18
N ARG A 464 6.59 16.58 44.58
CA ARG A 464 7.27 16.57 45.89
C ARG A 464 8.60 17.32 45.91
N ARG A 465 9.39 17.24 44.84
CA ARG A 465 10.79 17.73 44.81
C ARG A 465 11.00 18.91 43.88
N GLY A 466 9.99 19.29 43.10
CA GLY A 466 10.13 20.26 42.03
C GLY A 466 11.13 19.80 40.96
N GLY A 467 11.50 20.72 40.08
CA GLY A 467 12.58 20.53 39.11
C GLY A 467 12.39 21.38 37.86
N SER A 468 13.49 21.62 37.15
CA SER A 468 13.52 22.47 35.95
C SER A 468 12.87 21.83 34.71
N ARG A 469 12.64 20.51 34.72
CA ARG A 469 12.05 19.78 33.58
C ARG A 469 10.57 19.53 33.78
N THR A 470 9.79 19.78 32.73
CA THR A 470 8.36 19.49 32.67
C THR A 470 8.07 17.99 32.81
N LEU A 471 6.84 17.64 33.18
CA LEU A 471 6.41 16.25 33.27
C LEU A 471 6.48 15.56 31.90
N GLY A 472 6.10 16.27 30.83
CA GLY A 472 6.21 15.80 29.45
C GLY A 472 7.66 15.45 29.06
N ASP A 473 8.63 16.29 29.41
CA ASP A 473 10.04 16.02 29.13
C ASP A 473 10.58 14.82 29.89
N ARG A 474 10.16 14.64 31.14
CA ARG A 474 10.54 13.47 31.96
C ARG A 474 9.97 12.18 31.36
N TRP A 475 8.70 12.19 30.99
CA TRP A 475 8.06 11.05 30.33
C TRP A 475 8.67 10.74 28.96
N LYS A 476 8.96 11.77 28.16
CA LYS A 476 9.66 11.61 26.87
C LYS A 476 11.02 10.96 27.08
N HIS A 477 11.81 11.43 28.02
CA HIS A 477 13.13 10.87 28.31
C HIS A 477 13.06 9.44 28.85
N MET A 478 12.10 9.15 29.73
CA MET A 478 11.86 7.79 30.21
C MET A 478 11.50 6.85 29.05
N ASN A 479 10.59 7.27 28.16
CA ASN A 479 10.22 6.50 26.97
C ASN A 479 11.41 6.25 26.04
N GLU A 480 12.24 7.27 25.81
CA GLU A 480 13.45 7.12 25.00
C GLU A 480 14.45 6.15 25.62
N LYS A 481 14.56 6.15 26.96
CA LYS A 481 15.39 5.19 27.69
C LYS A 481 14.85 3.77 27.54
N ILE A 482 13.57 3.56 27.84
CA ILE A 482 12.91 2.24 27.71
C ILE A 482 13.06 1.70 26.29
N TYR A 483 12.77 2.53 25.28
CA TYR A 483 12.94 2.17 23.88
C TYR A 483 14.39 1.76 23.57
N ARG A 484 15.37 2.56 24.01
CA ARG A 484 16.80 2.31 23.76
C ARG A 484 17.26 1.00 24.40
N ASP A 485 16.90 0.78 25.66
CA ASP A 485 17.29 -0.40 26.41
C ASP A 485 16.69 -1.67 25.76
N LEU A 486 15.42 -1.62 25.34
CA LEU A 486 14.77 -2.71 24.60
C LEU A 486 15.38 -2.92 23.21
N ALA A 487 15.61 -1.85 22.44
CA ALA A 487 16.12 -1.95 21.07
C ALA A 487 17.58 -2.45 21.02
N GLN A 488 18.38 -2.19 22.05
CA GLN A 488 19.76 -2.66 22.16
C GLN A 488 19.87 -4.08 22.73
N ALA A 489 18.83 -4.59 23.39
CA ALA A 489 18.81 -5.95 23.92
C ALA A 489 18.69 -6.99 22.80
N LYS A 490 19.80 -7.69 22.50
CA LYS A 490 19.88 -8.67 21.40
C LYS A 490 19.86 -10.12 21.87
N THR A 491 20.16 -10.37 23.15
CA THR A 491 20.25 -11.72 23.72
C THR A 491 19.17 -11.96 24.78
N SER A 492 18.77 -13.22 24.99
CA SER A 492 17.75 -13.56 26.00
C SER A 492 18.08 -13.04 27.40
N PRO A 493 19.34 -13.12 27.91
CA PRO A 493 19.69 -12.55 29.21
C PRO A 493 19.49 -11.03 29.26
N GLN A 494 19.95 -10.28 28.25
CA GLN A 494 19.77 -8.83 28.19
C GLN A 494 18.29 -8.44 28.20
N ILE A 495 17.47 -9.13 27.40
CA ILE A 495 16.03 -8.86 27.33
C ILE A 495 15.36 -9.12 28.69
N ARG A 496 15.68 -10.25 29.33
CA ARG A 496 15.20 -10.55 30.69
C ARG A 496 15.62 -9.48 31.68
N THR A 497 16.86 -9.02 31.66
CA THR A 497 17.36 -7.97 32.56
C THR A 497 16.58 -6.68 32.38
N VAL A 498 16.37 -6.21 31.15
CA VAL A 498 15.61 -4.97 30.88
C VAL A 498 14.17 -5.09 31.39
N ILE A 499 13.48 -6.18 31.08
CA ILE A 499 12.09 -6.39 31.52
C ILE A 499 12.01 -6.51 33.06
N SER A 500 12.94 -7.25 33.67
CA SER A 500 13.02 -7.42 35.14
C SER A 500 13.21 -6.08 35.84
N ASP A 501 14.10 -5.24 35.34
CA ASP A 501 14.41 -3.93 35.90
C ASP A 501 13.19 -2.98 35.80
N LEU A 502 12.44 -3.02 34.69
CA LEU A 502 11.19 -2.25 34.55
C LEU A 502 10.13 -2.70 35.58
N TRP A 503 9.94 -4.00 35.76
CA TRP A 503 8.99 -4.55 36.74
C TRP A 503 9.41 -4.31 38.19
N ALA A 504 10.72 -4.35 38.48
CA ALA A 504 11.26 -4.01 39.79
C ALA A 504 11.00 -2.52 40.11
N LYS A 505 11.27 -1.63 39.14
CA LYS A 505 11.03 -0.18 39.29
C LYS A 505 9.57 0.18 39.44
N SER A 506 8.63 -0.52 38.80
CA SER A 506 7.20 -0.23 38.93
C SER A 506 6.59 -0.78 40.22
N GLY A 507 7.16 -1.83 40.80
CA GLY A 507 6.70 -2.46 42.02
C GLY A 507 5.56 -3.46 41.78
N ARG A 508 5.81 -4.52 41.00
CA ARG A 508 4.92 -5.67 40.70
C ARG A 508 3.42 -5.33 40.50
N PRO A 509 2.97 -5.03 39.26
CA PRO A 509 1.57 -4.78 38.97
C PRO A 509 0.67 -6.03 39.11
N PRO A 510 -0.67 -5.89 39.25
CA PRO A 510 -1.57 -7.01 39.57
C PRO A 510 -1.52 -8.13 38.54
N SER A 511 -1.57 -7.80 37.24
CA SER A 511 -1.49 -8.80 36.18
C SER A 511 -0.15 -9.53 36.15
N LEU A 512 0.95 -8.87 36.58
CA LEU A 512 2.23 -9.55 36.78
C LEU A 512 2.14 -10.54 37.95
N GLN A 513 1.53 -10.17 39.07
CA GLN A 513 1.40 -11.05 40.24
C GLN A 513 0.54 -12.28 39.93
N GLU A 514 -0.60 -12.08 39.27
CA GLU A 514 -1.54 -13.14 38.88
C GLU A 514 -0.93 -14.15 37.90
N HIS A 515 -0.12 -13.68 36.94
CA HIS A 515 0.40 -14.51 35.84
C HIS A 515 1.92 -14.67 35.85
N THR A 516 2.60 -14.47 37.00
CA THR A 516 4.07 -14.42 37.10
C THR A 516 4.76 -15.61 36.41
N GLY A 517 4.34 -16.85 36.73
CA GLY A 517 4.97 -18.06 36.18
C GLY A 517 4.83 -18.17 34.66
N ALA A 518 3.64 -17.87 34.13
CA ALA A 518 3.37 -17.93 32.70
C ALA A 518 4.16 -16.85 31.93
N LEU A 519 4.24 -15.63 32.46
CA LEU A 519 4.99 -14.53 31.87
C LEU A 519 6.49 -14.80 31.84
N TRP A 520 7.07 -15.33 32.92
CA TRP A 520 8.49 -15.70 32.93
C TRP A 520 8.81 -16.85 31.98
N LYS A 521 7.90 -17.82 31.85
CA LYS A 521 8.03 -18.91 30.87
C LYS A 521 8.00 -18.36 29.44
N PHE A 522 7.10 -17.42 29.16
CA PHE A 522 7.01 -16.74 27.87
C PHE A 522 8.30 -15.98 27.54
N ILE A 523 8.78 -15.10 28.42
CA ILE A 523 10.05 -14.36 28.21
C ILE A 523 11.22 -15.32 28.04
N SER A 524 11.21 -16.44 28.76
CA SER A 524 12.32 -17.38 28.73
C SER A 524 12.40 -18.18 27.44
N LYS A 525 11.25 -18.60 26.91
CA LYS A 525 11.13 -19.39 25.68
C LYS A 525 11.23 -18.51 24.43
N ASP A 526 10.56 -17.36 24.45
CA ASP A 526 10.31 -16.51 23.29
C ASP A 526 10.86 -15.09 23.52
N SER A 527 12.10 -14.97 24.00
CA SER A 527 12.65 -13.68 24.45
C SER A 527 12.62 -12.58 23.37
N GLU A 528 12.87 -12.92 22.11
CA GLU A 528 12.80 -11.94 21.02
C GLU A 528 11.38 -11.39 20.83
N TYR A 529 10.37 -12.27 20.88
CA TYR A 529 8.97 -11.87 20.82
C TYR A 529 8.57 -11.05 22.06
N ALA A 530 9.07 -11.38 23.24
CA ALA A 530 8.84 -10.56 24.43
C ALA A 530 9.40 -9.14 24.27
N ARG A 531 10.61 -8.98 23.71
CA ARG A 531 11.19 -7.66 23.39
C ARG A 531 10.30 -6.87 22.41
N ASP A 532 9.92 -7.50 21.30
CA ASP A 532 9.13 -6.83 20.27
C ASP A 532 7.72 -6.49 20.77
N LEU A 533 7.14 -7.34 21.61
CA LEU A 533 5.86 -7.11 22.27
C LEU A 533 5.95 -6.01 23.34
N SER A 534 7.08 -5.88 24.05
CA SER A 534 7.34 -4.72 24.92
C SER A 534 7.36 -3.41 24.13
N LEU A 535 7.92 -3.43 22.91
CA LEU A 535 7.92 -2.26 22.03
C LEU A 535 6.50 -1.93 21.53
N VAL A 536 5.70 -2.95 21.20
CA VAL A 536 4.26 -2.76 20.92
C VAL A 536 3.53 -2.16 22.12
N ALA A 537 3.75 -2.69 23.33
CA ALA A 537 3.14 -2.17 24.54
C ALA A 537 3.54 -0.70 24.81
N LEU A 538 4.80 -0.36 24.59
CA LEU A 538 5.30 1.02 24.68
C LEU A 538 4.65 1.96 23.64
N ALA A 539 4.48 1.50 22.40
CA ALA A 539 3.88 2.28 21.32
C ALA A 539 2.36 2.46 21.49
N SER A 540 1.69 1.49 22.08
CA SER A 540 0.23 1.45 22.26
C SER A 540 -0.24 2.01 23.60
N TYR A 541 0.66 2.29 24.54
CA TYR A 541 0.25 2.82 25.83
C TYR A 541 -0.42 4.20 25.69
N GLN A 542 -1.69 4.28 26.07
CA GLN A 542 -2.39 5.52 26.37
C GLN A 542 -2.41 5.64 27.88
N GLY A 543 -1.88 6.76 28.41
CA GLY A 543 -2.06 7.06 29.83
C GLY A 543 -3.54 6.97 30.20
N SER A 544 -3.86 6.53 31.42
CA SER A 544 -5.23 6.66 31.94
C SER A 544 -5.72 8.05 31.58
N SER A 545 -6.84 8.11 30.86
CA SER A 545 -7.43 9.37 30.42
C SER A 545 -7.71 10.31 31.59
N SER A 546 -7.76 9.82 32.84
CA SER A 546 -7.81 10.66 34.04
C SER A 546 -6.51 11.43 34.27
N LEU A 547 -5.34 10.79 34.14
CA LEU A 547 -4.04 11.41 34.42
C LEU A 547 -3.64 12.37 33.30
N PHE A 548 -3.93 12.06 32.03
CA PHE A 548 -3.73 13.01 30.92
C PHE A 548 -4.71 14.18 31.00
N ARG A 549 -5.98 13.96 31.37
CA ARG A 549 -6.94 15.05 31.61
C ARG A 549 -6.59 15.90 32.83
N GLU A 550 -6.05 15.31 33.89
CA GLU A 550 -5.51 16.04 35.06
C GLU A 550 -4.23 16.80 34.69
N THR A 551 -3.33 16.20 33.90
CA THR A 551 -2.09 16.86 33.46
C THR A 551 -2.37 18.00 32.48
N VAL A 552 -3.34 17.83 31.57
CA VAL A 552 -3.82 18.89 30.68
C VAL A 552 -4.62 19.92 31.47
N LYS A 553 -5.45 19.52 32.45
CA LYS A 553 -6.11 20.47 33.38
C LYS A 553 -5.09 21.28 34.18
N ASP A 554 -4.03 20.67 34.69
CA ASP A 554 -2.98 21.34 35.47
C ASP A 554 -2.09 22.23 34.58
N ALA A 555 -1.87 21.86 33.31
CA ALA A 555 -1.20 22.70 32.33
C ALA A 555 -2.06 23.90 31.91
N VAL A 556 -3.37 23.68 31.72
CA VAL A 556 -4.38 24.71 31.40
C VAL A 556 -4.69 25.61 32.62
N GLN A 557 -4.46 25.11 33.84
CA GLN A 557 -4.57 25.87 35.10
C GLN A 557 -3.42 26.85 35.33
N LYS A 558 -2.33 26.77 34.55
CA LYS A 558 -1.28 27.79 34.56
C LYS A 558 -1.67 28.95 33.63
N ASP A 559 -2.40 29.86 34.28
CA ASP A 559 -2.64 31.29 34.02
C ASP A 559 -3.50 31.80 32.85
N GLU A 560 -3.70 31.09 31.73
CA GLU A 560 -4.58 31.66 30.65
C GLU A 560 -5.77 30.77 30.27
N GLY A 561 -5.64 29.44 30.38
CA GLY A 561 -6.72 28.50 30.08
C GLY A 561 -7.86 28.47 31.11
N ARG A 562 -7.56 28.83 32.37
CA ARG A 562 -8.55 28.93 33.46
C ARG A 562 -9.58 30.02 33.20
N GLN A 563 -9.15 31.16 32.65
CA GLN A 563 -10.02 32.29 32.34
C GLN A 563 -10.93 31.99 31.13
N LEU A 564 -10.40 31.30 30.12
CA LEU A 564 -11.14 30.87 28.93
C LEU A 564 -12.17 29.76 29.21
N SER A 565 -11.84 28.78 30.05
CA SER A 565 -12.80 27.75 30.51
C SER A 565 -13.94 28.36 31.33
N LEU A 566 -13.63 29.33 32.21
CA LEU A 566 -14.63 30.06 32.99
C LEU A 566 -15.55 30.94 32.12
N ASN A 567 -15.02 31.50 31.03
CA ASN A 567 -15.80 32.31 30.08
C ASN A 567 -16.75 31.45 29.24
N LEU A 568 -16.34 30.23 28.85
CA LEU A 568 -17.19 29.26 28.16
C LEU A 568 -18.29 28.67 29.05
N GLU A 569 -17.99 28.41 30.33
CA GLU A 569 -18.98 27.94 31.31
C GLU A 569 -20.00 29.02 31.72
N LYS A 570 -19.65 30.31 31.57
CA LYS A 570 -20.53 31.46 31.87
C LYS A 570 -21.22 32.06 30.65
N ALA A 571 -20.90 31.59 29.44
CA ALA A 571 -21.51 32.10 28.21
C ALA A 571 -22.96 31.61 28.08
N THR A 572 -23.91 32.54 28.10
CA THR A 572 -25.35 32.25 27.99
C THR A 572 -25.93 32.59 26.62
N THR A 573 -25.13 33.18 25.72
CA THR A 573 -25.57 33.56 24.36
C THR A 573 -24.59 33.07 23.29
N GLN A 574 -25.11 32.80 22.09
CA GLN A 574 -24.33 32.30 20.95
C GLN A 574 -23.15 33.21 20.57
N GLU A 575 -23.31 34.51 20.74
CA GLU A 575 -22.29 35.53 20.45
C GLU A 575 -21.11 35.48 21.43
N GLN A 576 -21.38 35.18 22.71
CA GLN A 576 -20.35 34.98 23.73
C GLN A 576 -19.55 33.69 23.51
N VAL A 577 -20.23 32.63 23.06
CA VAL A 577 -19.60 31.36 22.68
C VAL A 577 -18.69 31.55 21.46
N LEU A 578 -19.17 32.25 20.41
CA LEU A 578 -18.37 32.54 19.22
C LEU A 578 -17.11 33.35 19.56
N LYS A 579 -17.25 34.37 20.40
CA LYS A 579 -16.13 35.23 20.81
C LYS A 579 -15.08 34.46 21.60
N ALA A 580 -15.50 33.59 22.52
CA ALA A 580 -14.59 32.72 23.27
C ALA A 580 -13.88 31.70 22.35
N TYR A 581 -14.56 31.21 21.32
CA TYR A 581 -13.96 30.34 20.29
C TYR A 581 -12.96 31.07 19.41
N GLN A 582 -13.25 32.30 18.98
CA GLN A 582 -12.35 33.11 18.17
C GLN A 582 -11.02 33.34 18.90
N THR A 583 -11.10 33.72 20.18
CA THR A 583 -9.91 33.91 21.03
C THR A 583 -9.10 32.63 21.22
N LEU A 584 -9.77 31.47 21.28
CA LEU A 584 -9.12 30.17 21.43
C LEU A 584 -8.50 29.69 20.11
N TRP A 585 -9.11 30.03 18.97
CA TRP A 585 -8.57 29.77 17.64
C TRP A 585 -7.34 30.63 17.34
N ASP A 586 -7.37 31.92 17.67
CA ASP A 586 -6.23 32.84 17.52
C ASP A 586 -5.02 32.43 18.39
N PHE A 587 -5.28 31.84 19.56
CA PHE A 587 -4.26 31.26 20.44
C PHE A 587 -3.63 29.98 19.86
N VAL A 588 -4.44 29.13 19.21
CA VAL A 588 -3.97 27.90 18.53
C VAL A 588 -3.17 28.23 17.26
N GLU A 589 -3.49 29.32 16.58
CA GLU A 589 -2.73 29.79 15.41
C GLU A 589 -1.35 30.36 15.78
N THR A 590 -1.17 30.82 17.02
CA THR A 590 0.09 31.44 17.49
C THR A 590 1.06 30.46 18.17
N ASN A 591 0.61 29.27 18.60
CA ASN A 591 1.44 28.25 19.25
C ASN A 591 1.53 26.93 18.43
N ASP A 592 2.62 26.78 17.66
CA ASP A 592 2.81 25.70 16.68
C ASP A 592 3.12 24.30 17.29
N GLU A 593 3.54 24.21 18.56
CA GLU A 593 3.95 22.93 19.17
C GLU A 593 2.80 22.10 19.78
N GLU A 594 1.63 22.70 20.07
CA GLU A 594 0.48 22.03 20.73
C GLU A 594 -0.78 21.91 19.84
N LYS A 595 -0.66 22.30 18.57
CA LYS A 595 -1.76 22.51 17.62
C LYS A 595 -2.70 21.30 17.45
N ASN A 596 -2.16 20.08 17.43
CA ASN A 596 -2.95 18.87 17.17
C ASN A 596 -3.83 18.42 18.36
N ASP A 597 -3.37 18.58 19.60
CA ASP A 597 -4.14 18.17 20.78
C ASP A 597 -5.21 19.22 21.15
N LEU A 598 -4.92 20.50 20.87
CA LEU A 598 -5.88 21.60 20.97
C LEU A 598 -6.93 21.55 19.85
N GLU A 599 -6.58 21.23 18.60
CA GLU A 599 -7.56 21.04 17.52
C GLU A 599 -8.57 19.93 17.87
N VAL A 600 -8.12 18.82 18.45
CA VAL A 600 -9.02 17.74 18.88
C VAL A 600 -9.93 18.19 20.03
N PHE A 601 -9.43 19.00 20.97
CA PHE A 601 -10.24 19.59 22.04
C PHE A 601 -11.28 20.59 21.51
N VAL A 602 -10.88 21.47 20.60
CA VAL A 602 -11.75 22.45 19.92
C VAL A 602 -12.84 21.74 19.12
N THR A 603 -12.48 20.73 18.34
CA THR A 603 -13.43 19.98 17.50
C THR A 603 -14.45 19.19 18.35
N LYS A 604 -14.02 18.69 19.52
CA LYS A 604 -14.91 17.96 20.43
C LYS A 604 -15.91 18.88 21.15
N ASN A 605 -15.48 20.07 21.53
CA ASN A 605 -16.37 21.08 22.10
C ASN A 605 -17.23 21.77 21.04
N TRP A 606 -16.81 21.77 19.77
CA TRP A 606 -17.58 22.32 18.64
C TRP A 606 -18.89 21.57 18.45
N LYS A 607 -18.87 20.24 18.57
CA LYS A 607 -20.10 19.42 18.60
C LYS A 607 -21.05 19.85 19.72
N ARG A 608 -20.52 20.14 20.91
CA ARG A 608 -21.31 20.57 22.06
C ARG A 608 -21.89 21.98 21.88
N ALA A 609 -21.15 22.89 21.25
CA ALA A 609 -21.67 24.21 20.88
C ALA A 609 -22.76 24.13 19.80
N LEU A 610 -22.63 23.20 18.85
CA LEU A 610 -23.67 22.89 17.85
C LEU A 610 -24.92 22.28 18.48
N GLU A 611 -24.77 21.40 19.47
CA GLU A 611 -25.88 20.81 20.23
C GLU A 611 -26.64 21.88 21.02
N ILE A 612 -25.94 22.80 21.70
CA ILE A 612 -26.55 23.93 22.43
C ILE A 612 -27.28 24.89 21.45
N GLY A 613 -26.67 25.19 20.30
CA GLY A 613 -27.30 26.01 19.26
C GLY A 613 -28.53 25.35 18.64
N GLN A 614 -28.50 24.03 18.46
CA GLN A 614 -29.65 23.27 17.97
C GLN A 614 -30.78 23.18 19.01
N GLU A 615 -30.46 23.06 20.30
CA GLU A 615 -31.44 23.09 21.40
C GLU A 615 -32.13 24.46 21.54
N GLU A 616 -31.38 25.56 21.40
CA GLU A 616 -31.94 26.92 21.41
C GLU A 616 -32.82 27.19 20.17
N ILE A 617 -32.41 26.71 18.98
CA ILE A 617 -33.24 26.76 17.76
C ILE A 617 -34.52 25.92 17.91
N GLN A 618 -34.44 24.75 18.56
CA GLN A 618 -35.60 23.92 18.86
C GLN A 618 -36.54 24.58 19.87
N LYS A 619 -36.01 25.22 20.92
CA LYS A 619 -36.81 26.00 21.88
C LYS A 619 -37.47 27.23 21.25
N ALA A 620 -36.76 27.93 20.36
CA ALA A 620 -37.30 29.07 19.60
C ALA A 620 -38.38 28.63 18.61
N LYS A 621 -38.20 27.51 17.91
CA LYS A 621 -39.22 26.91 17.03
C LYS A 621 -40.44 26.42 17.80
N LYS A 622 -40.26 25.89 19.01
CA LYS A 622 -41.36 25.46 19.88
C LYS A 622 -42.18 26.67 20.38
N LYS A 623 -41.50 27.74 20.82
CA LYS A 623 -42.15 29.02 21.14
C LYS A 623 -42.86 29.70 19.97
N SER A 624 -42.40 29.47 18.73
CA SER A 624 -43.01 29.99 17.51
C SER A 624 -44.18 29.14 16.99
N ASN A 625 -44.34 27.90 17.46
CA ASN A 625 -45.48 27.04 17.14
C ASN A 625 -46.56 27.09 18.23
N ASP A 626 -46.22 27.54 19.44
CA ASP A 626 -47.13 27.73 20.57
C ASP A 626 -47.68 29.19 20.65
N ALA A 627 -47.30 30.06 19.71
CA ALA A 627 -47.81 31.42 19.50
C ALA A 627 -48.43 31.51 18.11
#